data_AF-A0ABD5B4K2-F1
#
_entry.id   AF-A0ABD5B4K2-F1
#
_cell.length_a   1.000
_cell.length_b   1.000
_cell.length_c   1.000
_cell.angle_alpha   90.00
_cell.angle_beta   90.00
_cell.angle_gamma   90.00
#
_symmetry.space_group_name_H-M   'P 1'
#
loop_
_entity.id
_entity.type
_entity.pdbx_description
1 polymer ?
#
loop_
_entity_poly.entity_id
_entity_poly.type
_entity_poly.pdbx_seq_one_letter_code
_entity_poly.pdbx_strand_id
1 'polypeptide(L)'
;MGLLKRMVLGMVVKLILLNNKDMLIKIEFRSVIILASLMFLSCDSMREREAIKNYTSPYMGTYVGELSGNVTGALIIDIKKSGSVEVTKTFSGNSETFLQGIVFEGGALEKVSSPNTGFTLYGNLNSKGGTWMQGSWSGSWSVRKK
;
A
#
# COMPACT_ATOMS: atom_id res chain seq x y z
N MET A 1 -25.61 1.94 1.65
CA MET A 1 -25.30 0.92 0.61
C MET A 1 -26.25 -0.30 0.71
N GLY A 2 -27.58 -0.13 0.82
CA GLY A 2 -28.47 -1.26 1.22
C GLY A 2 -29.83 -1.39 0.52
N LEU A 3 -30.46 -0.28 0.14
CA LEU A 3 -31.80 -0.31 -0.48
C LEU A 3 -31.78 -0.52 -1.99
N LEU A 4 -30.87 0.15 -2.70
CA LEU A 4 -30.78 0.06 -4.17
C LEU A 4 -30.36 -1.34 -4.65
N LYS A 5 -29.38 -1.97 -3.96
CA LYS A 5 -28.95 -3.36 -4.22
C LYS A 5 -30.09 -4.36 -4.02
N ARG A 6 -30.92 -4.17 -2.99
CA ARG A 6 -32.07 -5.03 -2.70
C ARG A 6 -33.20 -4.85 -3.71
N MET A 7 -33.45 -3.62 -4.18
CA MET A 7 -34.42 -3.36 -5.26
C MET A 7 -33.99 -3.99 -6.59
N VAL A 8 -32.71 -3.84 -6.98
CA VAL A 8 -32.19 -4.41 -8.22
C VAL A 8 -32.21 -5.94 -8.17
N LEU A 9 -31.76 -6.55 -7.06
CA LEU A 9 -31.82 -8.00 -6.88
C LEU A 9 -33.28 -8.50 -6.90
N GLY A 10 -34.20 -7.77 -6.27
CA GLY A 10 -35.63 -8.08 -6.27
C GLY A 10 -36.26 -8.04 -7.67
N MET A 11 -35.91 -7.04 -8.48
CA MET A 11 -36.35 -6.96 -9.88
C MET A 11 -35.78 -8.09 -10.74
N VAL A 12 -34.50 -8.42 -10.57
CA VAL A 12 -33.84 -9.51 -11.31
C VAL A 12 -34.48 -10.86 -10.98
N VAL A 13 -34.73 -11.15 -9.70
CA VAL A 13 -35.40 -12.39 -9.27
C VAL A 13 -36.83 -12.47 -9.80
N LYS A 14 -37.58 -11.35 -9.79
CA LYS A 14 -38.96 -11.30 -10.30
C LYS A 14 -39.04 -11.49 -11.82
N LEU A 15 -38.06 -10.99 -12.57
CA LEU A 15 -37.93 -11.25 -14.01
C LEU A 15 -37.58 -12.70 -14.33
N ILE A 16 -36.78 -13.37 -13.49
CA ILE A 16 -36.42 -14.79 -13.65
C ILE A 16 -37.65 -15.69 -13.45
N LEU A 17 -38.54 -15.36 -12.51
CA LEU A 17 -39.71 -16.18 -12.16
C LEU A 17 -40.89 -16.05 -13.14
N LEU A 18 -41.00 -14.96 -13.91
CA LEU A 18 -42.13 -14.72 -14.83
C LEU A 18 -42.02 -15.49 -16.17
N ASN A 19 -40.95 -16.24 -16.42
CA ASN A 19 -40.54 -16.56 -17.79
C ASN A 19 -40.87 -17.99 -18.25
N ASN A 20 -42.17 -18.30 -18.38
CA ASN A 20 -42.66 -19.63 -18.71
C ASN A 20 -43.48 -19.69 -20.02
N LYS A 21 -42.95 -19.18 -21.16
CA LYS A 21 -43.37 -19.69 -22.51
C LYS A 21 -42.49 -19.46 -23.77
N ASP A 22 -41.69 -18.40 -23.96
CA ASP A 22 -41.14 -18.16 -25.34
C ASP A 22 -39.62 -18.27 -25.48
N MET A 23 -39.11 -19.41 -25.94
CA MET A 23 -37.69 -19.81 -25.80
C MET A 23 -36.66 -19.10 -26.71
N LEU A 24 -37.06 -18.52 -27.83
CA LEU A 24 -36.12 -17.96 -28.83
C LEU A 24 -35.75 -16.47 -28.61
N ILE A 25 -36.59 -15.69 -27.93
CA ILE A 25 -36.28 -14.30 -27.53
C ILE A 25 -35.40 -14.27 -26.25
N LYS A 26 -35.27 -15.41 -25.54
CA LYS A 26 -34.63 -15.53 -24.21
C LYS A 26 -33.10 -15.43 -24.20
N ILE A 27 -32.41 -15.72 -25.30
CA ILE A 27 -30.94 -15.77 -25.35
C ILE A 27 -30.34 -14.36 -25.49
N GLU A 28 -30.95 -13.51 -26.31
CA GLU A 28 -30.51 -12.11 -26.50
C GLU A 28 -30.69 -11.29 -25.21
N PHE A 29 -31.82 -11.44 -24.52
CA PHE A 29 -32.13 -10.62 -23.33
C PHE A 29 -31.30 -10.99 -22.09
N ARG A 30 -30.92 -12.28 -21.94
CA ARG A 30 -30.05 -12.73 -20.83
C ARG A 30 -28.64 -12.16 -20.97
N SER A 31 -28.11 -12.09 -22.18
CA SER A 31 -26.77 -11.56 -22.47
C SER A 31 -26.66 -10.07 -22.14
N VAL A 32 -27.71 -9.30 -22.45
CA VAL A 32 -27.78 -7.85 -22.14
C VAL A 32 -27.82 -7.60 -20.62
N ILE A 33 -28.56 -8.41 -19.86
CA ILE A 33 -28.65 -8.26 -18.39
C ILE A 33 -27.31 -8.58 -17.72
N ILE A 34 -26.59 -9.61 -18.17
CA ILE A 34 -25.26 -9.97 -17.64
C ILE A 34 -24.24 -8.87 -17.96
N LEU A 35 -24.25 -8.33 -19.19
CA LEU A 35 -23.37 -7.24 -19.60
C LEU A 35 -23.63 -5.94 -18.80
N ALA A 36 -24.89 -5.61 -18.56
CA ALA A 36 -25.26 -4.46 -17.74
C ALA A 36 -24.82 -4.61 -16.28
N SER A 37 -24.87 -5.83 -15.73
CA SER A 37 -24.45 -6.14 -14.37
C SER A 37 -22.95 -5.91 -14.14
N LEU A 38 -22.12 -6.19 -15.16
CA LEU A 38 -20.67 -6.01 -15.11
C LEU A 38 -20.26 -4.53 -15.07
N MET A 39 -21.06 -3.63 -15.64
CA MET A 39 -20.78 -2.19 -15.63
C MET A 39 -20.88 -1.55 -14.23
N PHE A 40 -21.70 -2.12 -13.34
CA PHE A 40 -21.88 -1.61 -11.97
C PHE A 40 -20.75 -1.99 -11.00
N LEU A 41 -19.87 -2.92 -11.35
CA LEU A 41 -18.69 -3.27 -10.53
C LEU A 41 -17.55 -2.26 -10.64
N SER A 42 -17.58 -1.36 -11.64
CA SER A 42 -16.46 -0.43 -11.90
C SER A 42 -16.44 0.82 -11.01
N CYS A 43 -17.54 1.14 -10.33
CA CYS A 43 -17.71 2.43 -9.64
C CYS A 43 -16.96 2.51 -8.28
N ASP A 44 -16.68 1.38 -7.63
CA ASP A 44 -15.94 1.36 -6.35
C ASP A 44 -14.45 1.74 -6.54
N SER A 45 -13.89 1.49 -7.73
CA SER A 45 -12.46 1.71 -8.01
C SER A 45 -12.04 3.19 -8.12
N MET A 46 -12.97 4.10 -8.40
CA MET A 46 -12.66 5.52 -8.61
C MET A 46 -12.48 6.28 -7.29
N ARG A 47 -13.30 5.97 -6.29
CA ARG A 47 -13.27 6.63 -4.97
C ARG A 47 -12.00 6.28 -4.19
N GLU A 48 -11.54 5.04 -4.34
CA GLU A 48 -10.31 4.56 -3.72
C GLU A 48 -9.06 5.21 -4.33
N ARG A 49 -9.06 5.46 -5.65
CA ARG A 49 -7.98 6.20 -6.33
C ARG A 49 -7.88 7.66 -5.89
N GLU A 50 -9.00 8.32 -5.60
CA GLU A 50 -8.99 9.69 -5.07
C GLU A 50 -8.48 9.77 -3.63
N ALA A 51 -8.86 8.80 -2.79
CA ALA A 51 -8.35 8.70 -1.42
C ALA A 51 -6.81 8.53 -1.41
N ILE A 52 -6.25 7.73 -2.31
CA ILE A 52 -4.79 7.54 -2.46
C ILE A 52 -4.10 8.84 -2.93
N LYS A 53 -4.71 9.62 -3.84
CA LYS A 53 -4.13 10.88 -4.33
C LYS A 53 -4.05 11.96 -3.25
N ASN A 54 -5.01 11.99 -2.33
CA ASN A 54 -5.09 12.98 -1.26
C ASN A 54 -4.46 12.52 0.05
N TYR A 55 -4.03 11.27 0.13
CA TYR A 55 -3.33 10.73 1.29
C TYR A 55 -2.05 11.53 1.58
N THR A 56 -1.86 11.82 2.87
CA THR A 56 -0.63 12.38 3.42
C THR A 56 -0.23 11.52 4.59
N SER A 57 0.89 10.82 4.48
CA SER A 57 1.39 9.98 5.56
C SER A 57 1.62 10.81 6.82
N PRO A 58 1.14 10.38 8.01
CA PRO A 58 1.42 11.06 9.26
C PRO A 58 2.92 11.07 9.60
N TYR A 59 3.69 10.17 8.97
CA TYR A 59 5.13 10.06 9.15
C TYR A 59 5.93 10.91 8.16
N MET A 60 5.29 11.66 7.25
CA MET A 60 5.99 12.52 6.28
C MET A 60 7.05 13.41 6.95
N GLY A 61 8.23 13.48 6.33
CA GLY A 61 9.37 14.29 6.78
C GLY A 61 10.69 13.53 6.78
N THR A 62 11.74 14.24 7.21
CA THR A 62 13.11 13.72 7.29
C THR A 62 13.43 13.30 8.71
N TYR A 63 14.01 12.12 8.87
CA TYR A 63 14.51 11.59 10.12
C TYR A 63 16.01 11.36 10.00
N VAL A 64 16.77 11.79 11.00
CA VAL A 64 18.23 11.70 11.04
C VAL A 64 18.68 10.97 12.29
N GLY A 65 19.70 10.14 12.17
CA GLY A 65 20.21 9.37 13.28
C GLY A 65 21.37 8.48 12.89
N GLU A 66 21.48 7.35 13.57
CA GLU A 66 22.69 6.53 13.56
C GLU A 66 22.37 5.04 13.44
N LEU A 67 23.30 4.33 12.80
CA LEU A 67 23.43 2.88 12.81
C LEU A 67 24.48 2.51 13.87
N SER A 68 24.22 1.45 14.62
CA SER A 68 25.14 0.84 15.58
C SER A 68 25.16 -0.67 15.44
N GLY A 69 26.13 -1.37 16.04
CA GLY A 69 26.28 -2.82 15.96
C GLY A 69 27.63 -3.22 15.36
N ASN A 70 27.62 -4.13 14.37
CA ASN A 70 28.85 -4.56 13.68
C ASN A 70 29.62 -3.40 13.05
N VAL A 71 28.90 -2.39 12.55
CA VAL A 71 29.46 -1.11 12.09
C VAL A 71 28.63 0.04 12.62
N THR A 72 29.27 1.18 12.83
CA THR A 72 28.61 2.43 13.18
C THR A 72 28.52 3.34 11.96
N GLY A 73 27.44 4.12 11.87
CA GLY A 73 27.21 4.98 10.72
C GLY A 73 26.11 6.00 10.91
N ALA A 74 25.92 6.85 9.93
CA ALA A 74 24.79 7.78 9.85
C ALA A 74 23.62 7.15 9.09
N LEU A 75 22.41 7.52 9.47
CA LEU A 75 21.17 7.12 8.84
C LEU A 75 20.27 8.34 8.61
N ILE A 76 19.77 8.48 7.39
CA ILE A 76 18.71 9.42 7.03
C ILE A 76 17.56 8.61 6.44
N ILE A 77 16.36 8.86 6.93
CA ILE A 77 15.11 8.29 6.40
C ILE A 77 14.21 9.45 5.97
N ASP A 78 13.90 9.52 4.69
CA ASP A 78 13.02 10.51 4.11
C ASP A 78 11.68 9.88 3.73
N ILE A 79 10.61 10.33 4.38
CA ILE A 79 9.25 9.87 4.12
C ILE A 79 8.54 10.90 3.25
N LYS A 80 8.21 10.50 2.02
CA LYS A 80 7.44 11.35 1.09
C LYS A 80 5.96 11.40 1.51
N LYS A 81 5.20 12.33 0.93
CA LYS A 81 3.75 12.51 1.20
C LYS A 81 2.96 11.20 1.07
N SER A 82 3.30 10.36 0.09
CA SER A 82 2.70 9.04 -0.15
C SER A 82 3.01 7.98 0.90
N GLY A 83 3.92 8.24 1.85
CA GLY A 83 4.49 7.23 2.74
C GLY A 83 5.64 6.43 2.14
N SER A 84 6.05 6.73 0.90
CA SER A 84 7.23 6.12 0.27
C SER A 84 8.50 6.47 1.06
N VAL A 85 9.36 5.47 1.25
CA VAL A 85 10.57 5.58 2.06
C VAL A 85 11.81 5.66 1.17
N GLU A 86 12.60 6.70 1.40
CA GLU A 86 13.95 6.84 0.86
C GLU A 86 14.95 6.80 2.02
N VAL A 87 15.99 6.01 1.87
CA VAL A 87 16.99 5.80 2.92
C VAL A 87 18.34 6.20 2.37
N THR A 88 19.08 6.99 3.15
CA THR A 88 20.50 7.20 2.95
C THR A 88 21.26 6.68 4.16
N LYS A 89 22.18 5.74 3.94
CA LYS A 89 23.07 5.23 4.98
C LYS A 89 24.51 5.58 4.66
N THR A 90 25.30 5.84 5.69
CA THR A 90 26.73 6.08 5.55
C THR A 90 27.48 5.30 6.63
N PHE A 91 28.33 4.36 6.24
CA PHE A 91 29.26 3.71 7.16
C PHE A 91 30.61 3.48 6.46
N SER A 92 31.70 3.56 7.23
CA SER A 92 33.08 3.39 6.72
C SER A 92 33.42 4.25 5.50
N GLY A 93 32.93 5.49 5.46
CA GLY A 93 33.16 6.43 4.35
C GLY A 93 32.34 6.20 3.08
N ASN A 94 31.57 5.10 3.01
CA ASN A 94 30.71 4.80 1.88
C ASN A 94 29.27 5.24 2.17
N SER A 95 28.66 5.95 1.23
CA SER A 95 27.27 6.38 1.31
C SER A 95 26.43 5.69 0.24
N GLU A 96 25.24 5.24 0.60
CA GLU A 96 24.29 4.63 -0.31
C GLU A 96 22.89 5.21 -0.06
N THR A 97 22.22 5.61 -1.14
CA THR A 97 20.82 6.06 -1.13
C THR A 97 19.97 5.12 -1.97
N PHE A 98 18.82 4.71 -1.43
CA PHE A 98 17.86 3.87 -2.15
C PHE A 98 16.42 4.21 -1.74
N LEU A 99 15.50 4.10 -2.71
CA LEU A 99 14.07 4.34 -2.52
C LEU A 99 13.35 3.00 -2.53
N GLN A 100 13.04 2.48 -1.35
CA GLN A 100 12.36 1.20 -1.23
C GLN A 100 11.59 1.09 0.08
N GLY A 101 10.33 0.65 -0.03
CA GLY A 101 9.44 0.45 1.10
C GLY A 101 8.37 1.52 1.25
N ILE A 102 7.41 1.25 2.12
CA ILE A 102 6.29 2.13 2.45
C ILE A 102 6.12 2.13 3.98
N VAL A 103 5.77 3.28 4.54
CA VAL A 103 5.27 3.40 5.90
C VAL A 103 3.78 3.73 5.89
N PHE A 104 2.99 2.83 6.48
CA PHE A 104 1.55 3.00 6.66
C PHE A 104 1.25 3.63 8.03
N GLU A 105 -0.04 3.74 8.38
CA GLU A 105 -0.57 4.38 9.60
C GLU A 105 0.07 3.88 10.91
N GLY A 106 0.56 2.63 10.94
CA GLY A 106 1.21 2.04 12.12
C GLY A 106 2.68 2.41 12.33
N GLY A 107 3.30 3.16 11.42
CA GLY A 107 4.70 3.59 11.51
C GLY A 107 5.74 2.50 11.21
N ALA A 108 5.31 1.27 10.96
CA ALA A 108 6.20 0.15 10.64
C ALA A 108 6.85 0.33 9.28
N LEU A 109 8.16 0.08 9.20
CA LEU A 109 8.90 0.08 7.95
C LEU A 109 8.66 -1.26 7.23
N GLU A 110 7.80 -1.27 6.22
CA GLU A 110 7.54 -2.46 5.43
C GLU A 110 8.46 -2.52 4.20
N LYS A 111 9.28 -3.57 4.14
CA LYS A 111 10.13 -3.90 2.97
C LYS A 111 11.15 -2.83 2.60
N VAL A 112 11.79 -2.20 3.59
CA VAL A 112 12.86 -1.23 3.36
C VAL A 112 14.19 -1.97 3.20
N SER A 113 14.55 -2.28 1.95
CA SER A 113 15.81 -2.98 1.63
C SER A 113 16.48 -2.36 0.42
N SER A 114 17.81 -2.27 0.42
CA SER A 114 18.58 -1.96 -0.78
C SER A 114 18.64 -3.19 -1.69
N PRO A 115 18.34 -3.04 -3.00
CA PRO A 115 18.52 -4.11 -3.98
C PRO A 115 19.99 -4.30 -4.37
N ASN A 116 20.85 -3.30 -4.11
CA ASN A 116 22.24 -3.30 -4.53
C ASN A 116 23.15 -3.97 -3.49
N THR A 117 22.91 -3.71 -2.21
CA THR A 117 23.78 -4.18 -1.11
C THR A 117 23.12 -5.24 -0.23
N GLY A 118 21.82 -5.47 -0.38
CA GLY A 118 21.06 -6.36 0.52
C GLY A 118 20.93 -5.80 1.94
N PHE A 119 21.19 -4.50 2.13
CA PHE A 119 20.95 -3.83 3.41
C PHE A 119 19.45 -3.73 3.68
N THR A 120 18.98 -4.18 4.82
CA THR A 120 17.55 -4.13 5.19
C THR A 120 17.37 -3.45 6.55
N LEU A 121 16.39 -2.55 6.63
CA LEU A 121 15.93 -1.90 7.86
C LEU A 121 14.64 -2.56 8.35
N TYR A 122 14.61 -2.88 9.63
CA TYR A 122 13.44 -3.33 10.37
C TYR A 122 13.16 -2.36 11.50
N GLY A 123 11.89 -2.09 11.77
CA GLY A 123 11.50 -1.29 12.94
C GLY A 123 10.35 -0.36 12.64
N ASN A 124 10.24 0.70 13.45
CA ASN A 124 9.06 1.55 13.45
C ASN A 124 9.44 3.00 13.73
N LEU A 125 8.83 3.94 13.00
CA LEU A 125 9.04 5.38 13.16
C LEU A 125 8.37 5.93 14.44
N ASN A 126 7.36 5.25 15.01
CA ASN A 126 6.78 5.58 16.31
C ASN A 126 7.81 5.41 17.44
N SER A 127 8.50 4.25 17.45
CA SER A 127 9.60 4.00 18.39
C SER A 127 10.90 4.68 17.97
N LYS A 128 10.93 5.29 16.78
CA LYS A 128 12.08 5.97 16.18
C LYS A 128 13.34 5.10 16.16
N GLY A 129 13.17 3.80 15.97
CA GLY A 129 14.26 2.84 16.08
C GLY A 129 13.89 1.42 15.66
N GLY A 130 14.91 0.59 15.55
CA GLY A 130 14.80 -0.81 15.19
C GLY A 130 16.16 -1.46 14.92
N THR A 131 16.18 -2.47 14.05
CA THR A 131 17.38 -3.22 13.68
C THR A 131 17.68 -3.15 12.19
N TRP A 132 18.92 -3.45 11.83
CA TRP A 132 19.35 -3.54 10.44
C TRP A 132 20.20 -4.80 10.22
N MET A 133 20.26 -5.24 8.96
CA MET A 133 21.17 -6.31 8.53
C MET A 133 21.71 -6.04 7.12
N GLN A 134 22.91 -6.54 6.83
CA GLN A 134 23.51 -6.57 5.50
C GLN A 134 24.49 -7.75 5.43
N GLY A 135 24.11 -8.83 4.74
CA GLY A 135 24.89 -10.06 4.75
C GLY A 135 25.02 -10.62 6.18
N SER A 136 26.25 -10.81 6.67
CA SER A 136 26.53 -11.26 8.04
C SER A 136 26.57 -10.13 9.07
N TRP A 137 26.49 -8.87 8.64
CA TRP A 137 26.48 -7.72 9.54
C TRP A 137 25.07 -7.38 9.98
N SER A 138 24.94 -6.94 11.22
CA SER A 138 23.68 -6.53 11.79
C SER A 138 23.89 -5.51 12.90
N GLY A 139 22.78 -4.93 13.35
CA GLY A 139 22.81 -4.03 14.46
C GLY A 139 21.50 -3.32 14.71
N SER A 140 21.58 -2.19 15.40
CA SER A 140 20.44 -1.36 15.74
C SER A 140 20.52 0.00 15.06
N TRP A 141 19.39 0.67 14.95
CA TRP A 141 19.33 2.05 14.49
C TRP A 141 18.36 2.86 15.35
N SER A 142 18.63 4.15 15.45
CA SER A 142 17.75 5.11 16.11
C SER A 142 17.79 6.44 15.40
N VAL A 143 16.67 7.16 15.37
CA VAL A 143 16.53 8.44 14.65
C VAL A 143 15.76 9.47 15.46
N ARG A 144 15.85 10.72 15.03
CA ARG A 144 14.96 11.82 15.43
C ARG A 144 14.41 12.49 14.19
N LYS A 145 13.18 12.99 14.28
CA LYS A 145 12.63 13.84 13.23
C LYS A 145 13.41 15.16 13.21
N LYS A 146 13.84 15.59 12.03
CA LYS A 146 14.55 16.85 11.82
C LYS A 146 13.58 18.04 11.92
#